data_AF-A0A1G3B9L5-F1
#
_entry.id   AF-A0A1G3B9L5-F1
#
_cell.length_a   1.000
_cell.length_b   1.000
_cell.length_c   1.000
_cell.angle_alpha   90.00
_cell.angle_beta   90.00
_cell.angle_gamma   90.00
#
_symmetry.space_group_name_H-M   'P 1'
#
loop_
_entity.id
_entity.type
_entity.pdbx_description
1 polymer ?
#
loop_
_entity_poly.entity_id
_entity_poly.type
_entity_poly.pdbx_seq_one_letter_code
_entity_poly.pdbx_strand_id
1 'polypeptide(L)'
;MKTELLKKIELIESRLKTVVDQSSGENIAFELNERTNLLSETPVIMELASKIYDEAKWKLAEEMFFDEKKLNAKQQVQMMYIAGKLKEENALYVRAERAIKALDRSIEGLRSLLSYDKAMTKI
;
A
#
# COMPACT_ATOMS: atom_id res chain seq x y z
N MET A 1 -3.65 7.84 13.34
CA MET A 1 -2.99 6.62 12.80
C MET A 1 -3.83 5.87 11.76
N LYS A 2 -4.84 5.05 12.10
CA LYS A 2 -5.60 4.28 11.09
C LYS A 2 -6.28 5.17 10.03
N THR A 3 -6.95 6.24 10.45
CA THR A 3 -7.54 7.25 9.55
C THR A 3 -6.52 7.96 8.67
N GLU A 4 -5.34 8.23 9.22
CA GLU A 4 -4.27 8.91 8.50
C GLU A 4 -3.65 8.01 7.42
N LEU A 5 -3.38 6.75 7.77
CA LEU A 5 -2.96 5.74 6.81
C LEU A 5 -3.97 5.58 5.67
N LEU A 6 -5.27 5.49 6.01
CA LEU A 6 -6.33 5.39 5.01
C LEU A 6 -6.33 6.59 4.05
N LYS A 7 -6.25 7.81 4.57
CA LYS A 7 -6.19 9.02 3.73
C LYS A 7 -5.00 9.00 2.77
N LYS A 8 -3.82 8.57 3.23
CA LYS A 8 -2.62 8.46 2.39
C LYS A 8 -2.74 7.39 1.31
N ILE A 9 -3.30 6.22 1.65
CA ILE A 9 -3.60 5.15 0.67
C ILE A 9 -4.61 5.63 -0.37
N GLU A 10 -5.69 6.27 0.06
CA GLU A 10 -6.74 6.79 -0.81
C GLU A 10 -6.23 7.90 -1.74
N LEU A 11 -5.27 8.71 -1.30
CA LEU A 11 -4.60 9.68 -2.15
C LEU A 11 -3.85 9.00 -3.31
N ILE A 12 -3.09 7.94 -3.04
CA ILE A 12 -2.43 7.15 -4.10
C ILE A 12 -3.48 6.53 -5.03
N GLU A 13 -4.48 5.86 -4.48
CA GLU A 13 -5.52 5.18 -5.27
C GLU A 13 -6.33 6.16 -6.13
N SER A 14 -6.63 7.36 -5.63
CA SER A 14 -7.32 8.39 -6.40
C SER A 14 -6.47 8.89 -7.58
N ARG A 15 -5.16 9.12 -7.38
CA ARG A 15 -4.26 9.54 -8.46
C ARG A 15 -4.06 8.46 -9.52
N LEU A 16 -4.07 7.18 -9.11
CA LEU A 16 -3.99 6.04 -10.02
C LEU A 16 -5.24 5.89 -10.91
N LYS A 17 -6.39 6.44 -10.50
CA LYS A 17 -7.63 6.43 -11.29
C LYS A 17 -7.67 7.54 -12.35
N THR A 18 -6.78 8.53 -12.28
CA THR A 18 -6.73 9.61 -13.27
C THR A 18 -6.34 9.07 -14.64
N VAL A 19 -7.18 9.35 -15.64
CA VAL A 19 -6.89 9.03 -17.05
C VAL A 19 -5.81 9.97 -17.55
N VAL A 20 -4.72 9.40 -18.07
CA VAL A 20 -3.62 10.17 -18.64
C VAL A 20 -3.76 10.18 -20.15
N ASP A 21 -3.85 11.37 -20.74
CA ASP A 21 -3.78 11.53 -22.18
C ASP A 21 -2.37 11.21 -22.67
N GLN A 22 -2.25 10.08 -23.37
CA GLN A 22 -0.98 9.55 -23.83
C GLN A 22 -0.49 10.21 -25.13
N SER A 23 -1.31 11.06 -25.75
CA SER A 23 -0.94 11.78 -26.97
C SER A 23 -0.15 13.07 -26.69
N SER A 24 -0.07 13.49 -25.42
CA SER A 24 0.63 14.69 -24.99
C SER A 24 1.76 14.35 -24.02
N GLY A 25 3.01 14.52 -24.48
CA GLY A 25 4.21 14.35 -23.65
C GLY A 25 4.23 15.28 -22.42
N GLU A 26 3.65 16.47 -22.51
CA GLU A 26 3.52 17.40 -21.38
C GLU A 26 2.58 16.86 -20.30
N ASN A 27 1.43 16.30 -20.69
CA ASN A 27 0.49 15.68 -19.76
C ASN A 27 1.10 14.45 -19.07
N ILE A 28 1.84 13.62 -19.83
CA ILE A 28 2.56 12.48 -19.27
C ILE A 28 3.62 12.94 -18.26
N ALA A 29 4.40 13.98 -18.58
CA ALA A 29 5.43 14.51 -17.70
C ALA A 29 4.83 15.12 -16.41
N PHE A 30 3.71 15.83 -16.52
CA PHE A 30 2.97 16.35 -15.37
C PHE A 30 2.50 15.22 -14.44
N GLU A 31 1.81 14.22 -14.98
CA GLU A 31 1.31 13.08 -14.19
C GLU A 31 2.45 12.26 -13.57
N LEU A 32 3.58 12.15 -14.28
CA LEU A 32 4.76 11.47 -13.77
C LEU A 32 5.32 12.18 -12.54
N ASN A 33 5.43 13.51 -12.57
CA ASN A 33 5.90 14.30 -11.43
C ASN A 33 4.94 14.17 -10.24
N GLU A 34 3.64 14.29 -10.47
CA GLU A 34 2.60 14.16 -9.44
C GLU A 34 2.64 12.80 -8.74
N ARG A 35 2.80 11.71 -9.51
CA ARG A 35 2.93 10.36 -8.95
C ARG A 35 4.27 10.15 -8.25
N THR A 36 5.35 10.74 -8.74
CA THR A 36 6.68 10.67 -8.10
C THR A 36 6.67 11.40 -6.75
N ASN A 37 5.96 12.52 -6.64
CA ASN A 37 5.77 13.22 -5.35
C ASN A 37 5.05 12.34 -4.32
N LEU A 38 4.09 11.50 -4.74
CA LEU A 38 3.45 10.54 -3.83
C LEU A 38 4.41 9.42 -3.40
N LEU A 39 5.45 9.14 -4.17
CA LEU A 39 6.41 8.08 -3.87
C LEU A 39 7.26 8.41 -2.63
N SER A 40 7.48 9.69 -2.32
CA SER A 40 8.18 10.10 -1.10
C SER A 40 7.39 9.82 0.18
N GLU A 41 6.07 9.63 0.09
CA GLU A 41 5.20 9.31 1.24
C GLU A 41 5.18 7.80 1.55
N THR A 42 5.72 6.96 0.66
CA THR A 42 5.66 5.49 0.78
C THR A 42 6.32 4.95 2.05
N PRO A 43 7.46 5.48 2.56
CA PRO A 43 8.04 5.00 3.81
C PRO A 43 7.12 5.27 5.00
N VAL A 44 6.50 6.45 5.06
CA VAL A 44 5.56 6.84 6.13
C VAL A 44 4.31 5.96 6.10
N ILE A 45 3.79 5.66 4.91
CA ILE A 45 2.65 4.75 4.74
C ILE A 45 2.99 3.35 5.29
N MET A 46 4.16 2.81 4.95
CA MET A 46 4.57 1.48 5.42
C MET A 46 4.89 1.45 6.91
N GLU A 47 5.48 2.51 7.46
CA GLU A 47 5.72 2.64 8.89
C GLU A 47 4.39 2.63 9.67
N LEU A 48 3.42 3.44 9.24
CA LEU A 48 2.09 3.48 9.84
C LEU A 48 1.38 2.12 9.74
N ALA A 49 1.42 1.48 8.58
CA ALA A 49 0.81 0.16 8.37
C ALA A 49 1.44 -0.92 9.26
N SER A 50 2.78 -0.93 9.34
CA SER A 50 3.53 -1.88 10.18
C SER A 50 3.21 -1.67 11.65
N LYS A 51 3.25 -0.41 12.12
CA LYS A 51 2.95 -0.07 13.52
C LYS A 51 1.54 -0.52 13.92
N ILE A 52 0.53 -0.25 13.09
CA ILE A 52 -0.86 -0.68 13.37
C ILE A 52 -0.94 -2.21 13.44
N TYR A 53 -0.30 -2.91 12.51
CA TYR A 53 -0.34 -4.36 12.45
C TYR A 53 0.39 -5.02 13.62
N ASP A 54 1.56 -4.48 14.00
CA ASP A 54 2.34 -5.00 15.11
C ASP A 54 1.70 -4.69 16.47
N GLU A 55 1.10 -3.52 16.66
CA GLU A 55 0.28 -3.23 17.85
C GLU A 55 -0.87 -4.22 18.02
N ALA A 56 -1.51 -4.64 16.92
CA ALA A 56 -2.57 -5.64 16.95
C ALA A 56 -2.04 -7.04 17.32
N LYS A 57 -0.86 -7.43 16.81
CA LYS A 57 -0.19 -8.67 17.22
C LYS A 57 0.15 -8.67 18.71
N TRP A 58 0.67 -7.57 19.24
CA TRP A 58 1.01 -7.45 20.66
C TRP A 58 -0.21 -7.62 21.54
N LYS A 59 -1.31 -6.91 21.25
CA LYS A 59 -2.58 -7.05 22.00
C LYS A 59 -3.12 -8.47 21.95
N LEU A 60 -3.02 -9.13 20.80
CA LEU A 60 -3.44 -10.51 20.65
C LEU A 60 -2.55 -11.49 21.42
N ALA A 61 -1.23 -11.26 21.44
CA ALA A 61 -0.30 -12.07 22.20
C ALA A 61 -0.60 -11.96 23.71
N GLU A 62 -0.87 -10.75 24.21
CA GLU A 62 -1.33 -10.53 25.59
C GLU A 62 -2.65 -11.26 25.86
N GLU A 63 -3.65 -11.14 24.99
CA GLU A 63 -4.93 -11.85 25.11
C GLU A 63 -4.75 -13.37 25.21
N MET A 64 -3.86 -13.93 24.39
CA MET A 64 -3.58 -15.36 24.38
C MET A 64 -2.77 -15.82 25.59
N PHE A 65 -1.85 -15.00 26.09
CA PHE A 65 -1.01 -15.33 27.25
C PHE A 65 -1.83 -15.52 28.52
N PHE A 66 -2.87 -14.71 28.72
CA PHE A 66 -3.75 -14.79 29.89
C PHE A 66 -4.92 -15.78 29.75
N ASP A 67 -5.05 -16.47 28.61
CA ASP A 67 -6.11 -17.44 28.35
C ASP A 67 -5.53 -18.85 28.15
N GLU A 68 -5.50 -19.64 29.23
CA GLU A 68 -4.95 -21.01 29.23
C GLU A 68 -5.61 -21.92 28.18
N LYS A 69 -6.89 -21.71 27.85
CA LYS A 69 -7.58 -22.52 26.83
C LYS A 69 -7.04 -22.19 25.44
N LYS A 70 -6.81 -20.91 25.14
CA LYS A 70 -6.22 -20.49 23.87
C LYS A 70 -4.76 -20.90 23.78
N LEU A 71 -3.99 -20.78 24.87
CA LEU A 71 -2.56 -21.11 24.89
C LEU A 71 -2.29 -22.62 24.71
N ASN A 72 -3.17 -23.47 25.25
CA ASN A 72 -3.04 -24.92 25.15
C ASN A 72 -3.86 -25.55 24.00
N ALA A 73 -4.53 -24.72 23.18
CA ALA A 73 -5.26 -25.22 22.02
C ALA A 73 -4.31 -25.84 20.98
N LYS A 74 -4.83 -26.75 20.14
CA LYS A 74 -4.07 -27.29 19.01
C LYS A 74 -3.57 -26.14 18.13
N GLN A 75 -2.32 -26.23 17.67
CA GLN A 75 -1.66 -25.20 16.85
C GLN A 75 -2.53 -24.70 15.68
N GLN A 76 -3.22 -25.61 15.00
CA GLN A 76 -4.11 -25.26 13.87
C GLN A 76 -5.27 -24.33 14.28
N VAL A 77 -5.84 -24.55 15.47
CA VAL A 77 -6.91 -23.72 16.04
C VAL A 77 -6.37 -22.35 16.44
N GLN A 78 -5.18 -22.31 17.04
CA GLN A 78 -4.50 -21.06 17.39
C GLN A 78 -4.24 -20.21 16.15
N MET A 79 -3.72 -20.82 15.08
CA MET A 79 -3.46 -20.13 13.81
C MET A 79 -4.74 -19.56 13.18
N MET A 80 -5.84 -20.32 13.16
CA MET A 80 -7.13 -19.82 12.66
C MET A 80 -7.66 -18.66 13.50
N TYR A 81 -7.53 -18.76 14.82
CA TYR A 81 -7.94 -17.69 15.73
C TYR A 81 -7.13 -16.42 15.52
N ILE A 82 -5.79 -16.54 15.45
CA ILE A 82 -4.89 -15.42 15.18
C ILE A 82 -5.21 -14.76 13.84
N ALA A 83 -5.36 -15.55 12.78
CA ALA A 83 -5.70 -15.06 11.46
C ALA A 83 -7.05 -14.32 11.44
N GLY A 84 -8.05 -14.82 12.19
CA GLY A 84 -9.34 -14.17 12.34
C GLY A 84 -9.24 -12.81 13.04
N LYS A 85 -8.49 -12.75 14.14
CA LYS A 85 -8.30 -11.53 14.94
C LYS A 85 -7.50 -10.44 14.25
N LEU A 86 -6.51 -10.82 13.44
CA LEU A 86 -5.64 -9.89 12.74
C LEU A 86 -6.12 -9.56 11.31
N LYS A 87 -7.29 -10.07 10.89
CA LYS A 87 -7.74 -10.00 9.50
C LYS A 87 -7.81 -8.57 8.96
N GLU A 88 -8.39 -7.65 9.73
CA GLU A 88 -8.61 -6.27 9.28
C GLU A 88 -7.30 -5.50 9.15
N GLU A 89 -6.43 -5.59 10.16
CA GLU A 89 -5.13 -4.93 10.19
C GLU A 89 -4.19 -5.51 9.12
N ASN A 90 -4.21 -6.84 8.93
CA ASN A 90 -3.50 -7.48 7.83
C ASN A 90 -4.02 -7.01 6.47
N ALA A 91 -5.35 -6.92 6.29
CA ALA A 91 -5.93 -6.42 5.05
C ALA A 91 -5.52 -4.97 4.75
N LEU A 92 -5.44 -4.13 5.79
CA LEU A 92 -4.99 -2.76 5.67
C LEU A 92 -3.50 -2.66 5.30
N TYR A 93 -2.66 -3.47 5.95
CA TYR A 93 -1.24 -3.59 5.60
C TYR A 93 -1.04 -4.00 4.14
N VAL A 94 -1.72 -5.07 3.71
CA VAL A 94 -1.67 -5.57 2.34
C VAL A 94 -2.19 -4.54 1.34
N ARG A 95 -3.24 -3.77 1.68
CA ARG A 95 -3.74 -2.68 0.84
C ARG A 95 -2.68 -1.59 0.65
N ALA A 96 -1.97 -1.22 1.72
CA ALA A 96 -0.88 -0.25 1.66
C ALA A 96 0.24 -0.72 0.69
N GLU A 97 0.72 -1.96 0.85
CA GLU A 97 1.72 -2.54 -0.05
C GLU A 97 1.27 -2.55 -1.52
N ARG A 98 0.01 -2.92 -1.76
CA ARG A 98 -0.55 -2.98 -3.11
C ARG A 98 -0.65 -1.60 -3.75
N ALA A 99 -1.06 -0.58 -2.99
CA ALA A 99 -1.14 0.78 -3.47
C ALA A 99 0.24 1.30 -3.88
N ILE A 100 1.27 1.06 -3.06
CA ILE A 100 2.66 1.43 -3.36
C ILE A 100 3.17 0.72 -4.61
N LYS A 101 3.02 -0.61 -4.68
CA LYS A 101 3.42 -1.38 -5.87
C LYS A 101 2.67 -0.97 -7.14
N ALA A 102 1.44 -0.49 -7.02
CA ALA A 102 0.69 0.04 -8.15
C ALA A 102 1.19 1.42 -8.58
N LEU A 103 1.58 2.28 -7.62
CA LEU A 103 2.21 3.57 -7.88
C LEU A 103 3.53 3.40 -8.63
N ASP A 104 4.42 2.51 -8.16
CA ASP A 104 5.71 2.25 -8.79
C ASP A 104 5.54 1.81 -10.26
N ARG A 105 4.68 0.83 -10.50
CA ARG A 105 4.37 0.34 -11.86
C ARG A 105 3.75 1.41 -12.75
N SER A 106 2.92 2.27 -12.17
CA SER A 106 2.30 3.39 -12.90
C SER A 106 3.34 4.41 -13.36
N ILE A 107 4.30 4.73 -12.50
CA ILE A 107 5.44 5.62 -12.80
C ILE A 107 6.31 5.01 -13.89
N GLU A 108 6.63 3.72 -13.80
CA GLU A 108 7.39 3.01 -14.84
C GLU A 108 6.68 3.02 -16.19
N GLY A 109 5.36 2.81 -16.21
CA GLY A 109 4.53 2.90 -17.41
C GLY A 109 4.58 4.28 -18.06
N LEU A 110 4.40 5.35 -17.27
CA LEU A 110 4.49 6.73 -17.77
C LEU A 110 5.89 7.09 -18.29
N ARG A 111 6.95 6.66 -17.59
CA ARG A 111 8.34 6.86 -18.05
C ARG A 111 8.60 6.19 -19.40
N SER A 112 8.06 5.00 -19.58
CA SER A 112 8.20 4.24 -20.84
C SER A 112 7.48 4.95 -21.99
N LEU A 113 6.24 5.41 -21.76
CA LEU A 113 5.48 6.20 -22.74
C LEU A 113 6.19 7.50 -23.13
N LEU A 114 6.68 8.26 -22.16
CA LEU A 114 7.38 9.51 -22.42
C LEU A 114 8.69 9.30 -23.19
N SER A 115 9.39 8.19 -22.93
CA SER A 115 10.62 7.84 -23.64
C SER A 115 10.34 7.47 -25.09
N TYR A 116 9.26 6.75 -25.34
CA TYR A 116 8.81 6.41 -26.70
C TYR A 116 8.40 7.65 -27.50
N ASP A 117 7.61 8.54 -26.90
CA ASP A 117 7.19 9.80 -27.53
C ASP A 117 8.40 10.63 -27.99
N LYS A 118 9.39 10.82 -27.11
CA LYS A 118 10.65 11.51 -27.42
C LYS A 118 11.49 10.83 -28.51
N ALA A 119 11.40 9.52 -28.66
CA ALA A 119 12.11 8.80 -29.71
C ALA A 119 11.43 9.02 -31.08
N MET A 120 10.10 9.10 -31.11
CA MET A 120 9.30 9.33 -32.32
C MET A 120 9.38 10.77 -32.82
N THR A 121 9.48 11.77 -31.93
CA THR A 121 9.63 13.19 -32.34
C THR A 121 11.03 13.54 -32.86
N LYS A 122 12.02 12.64 -32.71
CA LYS A 122 13.40 12.83 -33.17
C LYS A 122 13.67 12.27 -34.59
N ILE A 123 12.63 11.85 -35.30
CA ILE A 123 12.64 11.41 -36.71
C ILE A 123 11.98 12.51 -37.55
#